data_AF-X6LWP6-F1
#
_entry.id   AF-X6LWP6-F1
#
_cell.length_a   1.000
_cell.length_b   1.000
_cell.length_c   1.000
_cell.angle_alpha   90.00
_cell.angle_beta   90.00
_cell.angle_gamma   90.00
#
_symmetry.space_group_name_H-M   'P 1'
#
loop_
_entity.id
_entity.type
_entity.pdbx_description
1 polymer ?
#
loop_
_entity_poly.entity_id
_entity_poly.type
_entity_poly.pdbx_seq_one_letter_code
_entity_poly.pdbx_strand_id
1 'polypeptide(L)'
;MTVSSEQIQVFNGHKSYVLSVEYLPFVIKNSIGNSNVICSGSLDNTIRFWDIRSNKNELYMIKGNKIEDDGIFCLKFIALKKKKDTKNFKYDLNLCYGSKNGSIRIWG
;
A
#
# COMPACT_ATOMS: atom_id res chain seq x y z
N MET A 1 20.00 16.16 -13.95
CA MET A 1 18.59 15.93 -13.56
C MET A 1 18.12 17.19 -12.87
N THR A 2 17.26 17.98 -13.51
CA THR A 2 16.58 19.10 -12.87
C THR A 2 15.49 18.52 -11.97
N VAL A 3 15.61 18.74 -10.67
CA VAL A 3 14.56 18.37 -9.72
C VAL A 3 13.58 19.55 -9.72
N SER A 4 12.45 19.39 -10.41
CA SER A 4 11.33 20.33 -10.24
C SER A 4 10.76 20.14 -8.83
N SER A 5 10.56 21.23 -8.09
CA SER A 5 9.93 21.24 -6.76
C SER A 5 8.40 21.41 -6.85
N GLU A 6 7.81 21.12 -8.00
CA GLU A 6 6.39 21.30 -8.23
C GLU A 6 5.59 20.05 -7.83
N GLN A 7 4.38 20.28 -7.32
CA GLN A 7 3.43 19.20 -7.04
C GLN A 7 2.95 18.59 -8.35
N ILE A 8 3.24 17.31 -8.57
CA ILE A 8 2.91 16.61 -9.82
C ILE A 8 1.51 15.98 -9.84
N GLN A 9 0.96 15.61 -8.68
CA GLN A 9 -0.31 14.88 -8.58
C GLN A 9 -0.91 14.98 -7.17
N VAL A 10 -2.24 14.90 -7.06
CA VAL A 10 -2.98 14.85 -5.78
C VAL A 10 -4.03 13.74 -5.83
N PHE A 11 -4.13 12.95 -4.77
CA PHE A 11 -5.15 11.91 -4.60
C PHE A 11 -6.08 12.25 -3.42
N ASN A 12 -7.37 12.45 -3.71
CA ASN A 12 -8.37 12.94 -2.73
C ASN A 12 -9.47 11.92 -2.42
N GLY A 13 -9.13 10.66 -2.10
CA GLY A 13 -10.15 9.65 -1.79
C GLY A 13 -10.46 9.44 -0.31
N HIS A 14 -9.50 9.70 0.58
CA HIS A 14 -9.72 9.51 2.01
C HIS A 14 -10.72 10.53 2.58
N LYS A 15 -11.53 10.10 3.54
CA LYS A 15 -12.56 10.92 4.21
C LYS A 15 -12.08 11.56 5.51
N SER A 16 -10.87 11.26 5.93
CA SER A 16 -10.24 11.77 7.16
C SER A 16 -8.72 11.84 6.95
N TYR A 17 -7.98 12.19 8.00
CA TYR A 17 -6.53 12.34 7.97
C TYR A 17 -5.83 11.11 7.39
N VAL A 18 -4.88 11.33 6.48
CA VAL A 18 -3.96 10.32 5.99
C VAL A 18 -2.79 10.26 6.96
N LEU A 19 -2.57 9.10 7.56
CA LEU A 19 -1.60 8.91 8.65
C LEU A 19 -0.32 8.20 8.17
N SER A 20 -0.41 7.45 7.07
CA SER A 20 0.72 6.71 6.53
C SER A 20 0.63 6.58 5.01
N VAL A 21 1.78 6.55 4.35
CA VAL A 21 1.92 6.26 2.91
C VAL A 21 3.12 5.32 2.75
N GLU A 22 2.96 4.28 1.92
CA GLU A 22 4.01 3.32 1.61
C GLU A 22 4.08 3.05 0.10
N TYR A 23 5.28 2.93 -0.43
CA TYR A 23 5.51 2.56 -1.83
C TYR A 23 5.55 1.03 -1.94
N LEU A 24 4.88 0.47 -2.95
CA LEU A 24 4.91 -0.96 -3.22
C LEU A 24 6.23 -1.34 -3.92
N PRO A 25 7.19 -2.02 -3.26
CA PRO A 25 8.47 -2.34 -3.88
C PRO A 25 8.29 -3.42 -4.96
N PHE A 26 8.79 -3.13 -6.17
CA PHE A 26 8.67 -3.90 -7.42
C PHE A 26 9.34 -5.30 -7.44
N VAL A 27 9.58 -5.96 -6.30
CA VAL A 27 10.35 -7.24 -6.25
C VAL A 27 9.53 -8.46 -6.73
N ILE A 28 8.42 -8.26 -7.46
CA ILE A 28 7.65 -9.34 -8.09
C ILE A 28 7.69 -9.17 -9.62
N LYS A 29 8.76 -9.67 -10.24
CA LYS A 29 8.89 -9.81 -11.70
C LYS A 29 8.02 -10.97 -12.23
N ASN A 30 6.72 -10.93 -12.03
CA ASN A 30 5.81 -11.86 -12.70
C ASN A 30 4.63 -11.11 -13.32
N SER A 31 4.79 -10.88 -14.63
CA SER A 31 3.74 -10.77 -15.67
C SER A 31 2.73 -9.62 -15.68
N ILE A 32 2.74 -8.65 -14.77
CA ILE A 32 1.97 -7.40 -14.94
C ILE A 32 2.89 -6.22 -14.59
N GLY A 33 3.23 -5.42 -15.60
CA GLY A 33 4.38 -4.53 -15.63
C GLY A 33 4.46 -3.48 -14.51
N ASN A 34 5.70 -3.13 -14.16
CA ASN A 34 6.16 -1.90 -13.50
C ASN A 34 5.09 -1.15 -12.68
N SER A 35 4.57 -1.77 -11.62
CA SER A 35 3.55 -1.16 -10.78
C SER A 35 4.16 -0.07 -9.91
N ASN A 36 4.02 1.17 -10.39
CA ASN A 36 4.26 2.39 -9.64
C ASN A 36 3.06 2.63 -8.72
N VAL A 37 2.89 1.76 -7.72
CA VAL A 37 1.75 1.81 -6.82
C VAL A 37 2.20 2.29 -5.46
N ILE A 38 1.48 3.25 -4.92
CA ILE A 38 1.56 3.62 -3.50
C ILE A 38 0.28 3.15 -2.81
N CYS A 39 0.35 2.88 -1.52
CA CYS A 39 -0.82 2.77 -0.68
C CYS A 39 -0.78 3.77 0.48
N SER A 40 -1.95 4.17 0.94
CA SER A 40 -2.12 5.12 2.03
C SER A 40 -3.12 4.62 3.05
N GLY A 41 -2.85 4.87 4.33
CA GLY A 41 -3.68 4.50 5.47
C GLY A 41 -4.23 5.74 6.14
N SER A 42 -5.48 5.69 6.60
CA SER A 42 -6.19 6.85 7.13
C SER A 42 -6.99 6.55 8.38
N LEU A 43 -7.26 7.61 9.15
CA LEU A 43 -8.23 7.62 10.25
C LEU A 43 -9.67 7.34 9.78
N ASP A 44 -9.97 7.40 8.47
CA ASP A 44 -11.25 6.92 7.93
C ASP A 44 -11.40 5.39 7.93
N ASN A 45 -10.42 4.71 8.52
CA ASN A 45 -10.31 3.26 8.65
C ASN A 45 -10.21 2.55 7.29
N THR A 46 -9.61 3.20 6.30
CA THR A 46 -9.34 2.59 4.99
C THR A 46 -7.86 2.61 4.63
N ILE A 47 -7.47 1.63 3.82
CA ILE A 47 -6.21 1.61 3.09
C ILE A 47 -6.55 1.73 1.61
N ARG A 48 -6.00 2.72 0.91
CA ARG A 48 -6.26 2.96 -0.52
C ARG A 48 -4.99 2.80 -1.32
N PHE A 49 -5.11 2.23 -2.53
CA PHE A 49 -4.03 2.00 -3.46
C PHE A 49 -4.16 2.93 -4.65
N TRP A 50 -3.04 3.47 -5.11
CA TRP A 50 -2.99 4.50 -6.15
C TRP A 50 -1.94 4.14 -7.19
N ASP A 51 -2.26 4.30 -8.47
CA ASP A 51 -1.26 4.31 -9.54
C ASP A 51 -0.75 5.74 -9.73
N ILE A 52 0.57 5.94 -9.60
CA ILE A 52 1.20 7.26 -9.77
C ILE A 52 1.68 7.53 -11.21
N ARG A 53 1.56 6.57 -12.15
CA ARG A 53 1.86 6.78 -13.58
C ARG A 53 0.63 7.13 -14.39
N SER A 54 -0.50 6.50 -14.07
CA SER A 54 -1.76 6.87 -14.69
C SER A 54 -2.31 8.10 -13.98
N ASN A 55 -2.77 9.09 -14.76
CA ASN A 55 -3.33 10.31 -14.21
C ASN A 55 -4.71 10.10 -13.54
N LYS A 56 -5.08 8.84 -13.25
CA LYS A 56 -6.41 8.45 -12.79
C LYS A 56 -6.39 7.22 -11.87
N ASN A 57 -6.86 7.51 -10.66
CA ASN A 57 -7.73 6.71 -9.80
C ASN A 57 -7.09 5.82 -8.73
N GLU A 58 -7.85 5.78 -7.64
CA GLU A 58 -7.83 4.67 -6.69
C GLU A 58 -7.96 3.35 -7.46
N LEU A 59 -6.96 2.49 -7.29
CA LEU A 59 -6.97 1.13 -7.84
C LEU A 59 -7.84 0.21 -7.01
N TYR A 60 -7.73 0.34 -5.68
CA TYR A 60 -8.33 -0.57 -4.73
C TYR A 60 -8.42 0.06 -3.35
N MET A 61 -9.39 -0.39 -2.55
CA MET A 61 -9.59 0.05 -1.16
C MET A 61 -9.86 -1.16 -0.26
N ILE A 62 -9.12 -1.21 0.84
CA ILE A 62 -9.36 -2.13 1.97
C ILE A 62 -10.03 -1.32 3.08
N LYS A 63 -11.10 -1.88 3.66
CA LYS A 63 -11.72 -1.33 4.87
C LYS A 63 -11.18 -2.09 6.08
N GLY A 64 -10.62 -1.37 7.04
CA GLY A 64 -10.33 -1.89 8.37
C GLY A 64 -11.63 -2.29 9.09
N ASN A 65 -11.49 -3.08 10.14
CA ASN A 65 -12.60 -3.42 11.01
C ASN A 65 -13.01 -2.16 11.79
N LYS A 66 -14.27 -1.72 11.63
CA LYS A 66 -14.76 -0.47 12.24
C LYS A 66 -14.70 -0.47 13.77
N ILE A 67 -14.87 -1.62 14.41
CA ILE A 67 -14.90 -1.74 15.86
C ILE A 67 -13.48 -1.98 16.38
N GLU A 68 -12.73 -2.86 15.72
CA GLU A 68 -11.45 -3.33 16.23
C GLU A 68 -10.27 -2.44 15.83
N ASP A 69 -10.34 -1.66 14.76
CA ASP A 69 -9.18 -0.89 14.27
C ASP A 69 -9.25 0.60 14.63
N ASP A 70 -10.41 1.23 14.41
CA ASP A 70 -10.64 2.68 14.64
C ASP A 70 -9.56 3.59 13.97
N GLY A 71 -9.15 3.23 12.76
CA GLY A 71 -8.19 4.00 11.96
C GLY A 71 -6.88 3.26 11.70
N ILE A 72 -6.27 3.55 10.55
CA ILE A 72 -5.01 2.94 10.12
C ILE A 72 -3.87 3.93 10.31
N PHE A 73 -2.92 3.60 11.18
CA PHE A 73 -1.86 4.52 11.63
C PHE A 73 -0.52 4.25 10.97
N CYS A 74 -0.23 3.00 10.61
CA CYS A 74 1.01 2.65 9.94
C CYS A 74 0.81 1.52 8.94
N LEU A 75 1.67 1.48 7.93
CA LEU A 75 1.69 0.50 6.86
C LEU A 75 3.11 -0.05 6.74
N LYS A 76 3.24 -1.33 6.36
CA LYS A 76 4.53 -1.92 5.99
C LYS A 76 4.35 -3.07 5.03
N PHE A 77 5.09 -3.05 3.92
CA PHE A 77 5.22 -4.22 3.07
C PHE A 77 6.32 -5.16 3.59
N ILE A 78 6.01 -6.45 3.66
CA ILE A 78 6.94 -7.51 4.04
C ILE A 78 7.00 -8.54 2.91
N ALA A 79 8.20 -8.75 2.36
CA ALA A 79 8.45 -9.78 1.36
C ALA A 79 8.75 -11.10 2.07
N LEU A 80 7.88 -12.10 1.89
CA LEU A 80 8.12 -13.45 2.39
C LEU A 80 8.72 -14.30 1.26
N LYS A 81 9.86 -14.93 1.56
CA LYS A 81 10.49 -15.89 0.65
C LYS A 81 9.67 -17.18 0.66
N LYS A 82 9.01 -17.53 -0.45
CA LYS A 82 8.60 -18.91 -0.68
C LYS A 82 9.78 -19.69 -1.25
N LYS A 83 10.19 -20.77 -0.57
CA LYS A 83 10.97 -21.82 -1.21
C LYS A 83 10.05 -22.51 -2.22
N LYS A 84 10.32 -22.34 -3.51
CA LYS A 84 9.81 -23.26 -4.54
C LYS A 84 11.02 -23.92 -5.18
N ASP A 85 11.00 -25.24 -5.22
CA ASP A 85 11.96 -26.07 -5.93
C ASP A 85 11.84 -25.82 -7.43
N THR A 86 12.50 -24.77 -7.93
CA THR A 86 12.88 -24.51 -9.33
C THR A 86 13.36 -23.06 -9.40
N LYS A 87 14.23 -22.74 -10.38
CA LYS A 87 15.12 -21.56 -10.45
C LYS A 87 14.43 -20.16 -10.50
N ASN A 88 13.15 -20.04 -10.11
CA ASN A 88 12.41 -18.77 -10.05
C ASN A 88 11.93 -18.49 -8.62
N PHE A 89 12.67 -17.65 -7.89
CA PHE A 89 12.21 -17.10 -6.61
C PHE A 89 10.98 -16.21 -6.84
N LYS A 90 9.80 -16.66 -6.37
CA LYS A 90 8.60 -15.83 -6.29
C LYS A 90 8.50 -15.28 -4.86
N TYR A 91 8.53 -13.96 -4.72
CA TYR A 91 8.21 -13.29 -3.47
C TYR A 91 6.69 -13.14 -3.38
N ASP A 92 6.12 -13.54 -2.26
CA ASP A 92 4.78 -13.11 -1.90
C ASP A 92 4.94 -11.90 -0.99
N LEU A 93 4.21 -10.83 -1.30
CA LEU A 93 4.27 -9.59 -0.57
C LEU A 93 3.04 -9.46 0.31
N ASN A 94 3.26 -9.38 1.61
CA ASN A 94 2.21 -9.12 2.57
C ASN A 94 2.23 -7.65 2.96
N LEU A 95 1.03 -7.08 3.11
CA LEU A 95 0.83 -5.77 3.70
C LEU A 95 0.51 -5.96 5.20
N CYS A 96 1.33 -5.36 6.05
CA CYS A 96 1.06 -5.21 7.46
C CYS A 96 0.54 -3.80 7.73
N TYR A 97 -0.40 -3.67 8.67
CA TYR A 97 -0.85 -2.36 9.13
C TYR A 97 -1.17 -2.37 10.62
N GLY A 98 -0.86 -1.26 11.27
CA GLY A 98 -1.18 -1.01 12.67
C GLY A 98 -2.40 -0.10 12.80
N SER A 99 -3.26 -0.42 13.75
CA SER A 99 -4.48 0.33 14.02
C SER A 99 -4.38 1.18 15.29
N LYS A 100 -5.33 2.11 15.46
CA LYS A 100 -5.42 2.96 16.66
C LYS A 100 -5.58 2.14 17.94
N ASN A 101 -6.29 1.02 17.85
CA ASN A 101 -6.56 0.14 18.99
C ASN A 101 -5.39 -0.82 19.31
N GLY A 102 -4.23 -0.64 18.66
CA GLY A 102 -3.02 -1.42 18.93
C GLY A 102 -2.95 -2.77 18.23
N SER A 103 -3.94 -3.11 17.38
CA SER A 103 -3.89 -4.33 16.57
C SER A 103 -2.87 -4.18 15.43
N ILE A 104 -2.13 -5.26 15.16
CA ILE A 104 -1.32 -5.38 13.94
C ILE A 104 -1.97 -6.46 13.09
N ARG A 105 -2.31 -6.11 11.85
CA ARG A 105 -2.92 -7.03 10.89
C ARG A 105 -2.00 -7.29 9.72
N ILE A 106 -2.09 -8.49 9.16
CA ILE A 106 -1.31 -8.92 8.00
C ILE A 106 -2.30 -9.36 6.93
N TRP A 107 -2.12 -8.84 5.73
CA TRP A 107 -2.90 -9.15 4.53
C TRP A 107 -1.93 -9.66 3.45
N GLY A 108 -2.23 -10.77 2.79
CA GLY A 108 -1.36 -11.41 1.79
C GLY A 108 -2.10 -12.41 0.92
#